data_AF-A0A3G2C7F5-F1
#
_entry.id   AF-A0A3G2C7F5-F1
#
_cell.length_a   1.000
_cell.length_b   1.000
_cell.length_c   1.000
_cell.angle_alpha   90.00
_cell.angle_beta   90.00
_cell.angle_gamma   90.00
#
_symmetry.space_group_name_H-M   'P 1'
#
loop_
_entity.id
_entity.type
_entity.pdbx_description
1 polymer ?
#
loop_
_entity_poly.entity_id
_entity_poly.type
_entity_poly.pdbx_seq_one_letter_code
_entity_poly.pdbx_strand_id
1 'polypeptide(L)' 'MNQKQTDITTGKQIRHLRTQSGMTQEELAGKLNVTRQALS' A
#
# COMPACT_ATOMS: atom_id res chain seq x y z
N MET A 1 -25.72 -3.09 3.93
CA MET A 1 -24.79 -3.21 2.78
C MET A 1 -23.71 -4.19 3.19
N ASN A 2 -23.74 -5.40 2.64
CA ASN A 2 -22.82 -6.48 2.99
C ASN A 2 -21.45 -6.13 2.37
N GLN A 3 -20.62 -5.39 3.09
CA GLN A 3 -19.22 -5.23 2.69
C GLN A 3 -18.59 -6.61 2.84
N LYS A 4 -18.44 -7.31 1.71
CA LYS A 4 -17.59 -8.49 1.64
C LYS A 4 -16.26 -8.06 2.27
N GLN A 5 -15.92 -8.66 3.40
CA GLN A 5 -14.60 -8.55 3.99
C GLN A 5 -13.64 -9.13 2.95
N THR A 6 -13.17 -8.30 2.04
CA THR A 6 -12.12 -8.67 1.11
C THR A 6 -10.90 -8.91 1.98
N ASP A 7 -10.34 -10.12 1.94
CA ASP A 7 -9.03 -10.49 2.49
C ASP A 7 -7.88 -9.74 1.80
N ILE A 8 -8.00 -8.41 1.75
CA ILE A 8 -6.96 -7.49 1.37
C ILE A 8 -6.28 -7.09 2.67
N THR A 9 -5.22 -7.83 2.99
CA THR A 9 -4.26 -7.42 4.01
C THR A 9 -3.87 -5.96 3.79
N THR A 10 -3.48 -5.26 4.86
CA THR A 10 -3.04 -3.86 4.78
C THR A 10 -1.98 -3.65 3.68
N GLY A 11 -1.06 -4.60 3.51
CA GLY A 11 -0.07 -4.57 2.43
C GLY A 11 -0.68 -4.59 1.02
N LYS A 12 -1.75 -5.36 0.78
CA LYS A 12 -2.47 -5.37 -0.52
C LYS A 12 -3.14 -4.02 -0.80
N GLN A 13 -3.73 -3.39 0.22
CA GLN A 13 -4.34 -2.06 0.10
C GLN A 13 -3.29 -0.98 -0.20
N ILE A 14 -2.17 -0.99 0.53
CA ILE A 14 -1.05 -0.08 0.32
C ILE A 14 -0.52 -0.22 -1.12
N ARG A 15 -0.31 -1.46 -1.58
CA ARG A 15 0.14 -1.72 -2.96
C ARG A 15 -0.84 -1.15 -3.99
N HIS A 16 -2.14 -1.36 -3.80
CA HIS A 16 -3.16 -0.87 -4.72
C HIS A 16 -3.14 0.65 -4.83
N LEU A 17 -3.26 1.36 -3.70
CA LEU A 17 -3.28 2.83 -3.65
C LEU A 17 -2.00 3.44 -4.24
N ARG A 18 -0.85 2.84 -3.91
CA ARG A 18 0.45 3.23 -4.44
C ARG A 18 0.49 3.15 -5.98
N THR A 19 0.08 2.01 -6.54
CA THR A 19 0.09 1.80 -7.99
C THR A 19 -0.94 2.68 -8.72
N GLN A 20 -2.12 2.90 -8.14
CA GLN A 20 -3.11 3.82 -8.67
C GLN A 20 -2.60 5.26 -8.72
N SER A 21 -1.74 5.62 -7.77
CA SER A 21 -1.11 6.95 -7.71
C SER A 21 0.18 7.05 -8.53
N GLY A 22 0.54 6.01 -9.30
CA GLY A 22 1.75 5.99 -10.13
C GLY A 22 3.07 5.94 -9.35
N MET A 23 3.04 5.63 -8.06
CA MET A 23 4.23 5.59 -7.20
C MET A 23 4.85 4.19 -7.17
N THR A 24 6.16 4.12 -7.00
CA THR A 24 6.95 2.93 -6.62
C THR A 24 6.95 2.73 -5.10
N GLN A 25 7.30 1.53 -4.62
CA GLN A 25 7.37 1.24 -3.18
C GLN A 25 8.42 2.10 -2.47
N GLU A 26 9.53 2.36 -3.15
CA GLU A 26 10.60 3.23 -2.69
C GLU A 26 10.12 4.68 -2.53
N GLU A 27 9.40 5.22 -3.52
CA GLU A 27 8.87 6.59 -3.46
C GLU A 27 7.84 6.76 -2.33
N LEU A 28 6.97 5.76 -2.13
CA LEU A 28 6.03 5.80 -1.02
C LEU A 28 6.75 5.72 0.34
N ALA A 29 7.77 4.86 0.45
CA ALA A 29 8.58 4.74 1.66
C ALA A 29 9.29 6.06 2.00
N GLY A 30 9.89 6.70 0.99
CA GLY A 30 10.53 8.00 1.13
C GLY A 30 9.57 9.10 1.58
N LYS A 31 8.33 9.12 1.04
CA LYS A 31 7.29 10.08 1.48
C LYS A 31 6.83 9.87 2.92
N LEU A 32 6.76 8.61 3.37
CA LEU A 32 6.33 8.26 4.72
C LEU A 32 7.47 8.27 5.74
N ASN A 33 8.71 8.54 5.30
CA ASN A 33 9.92 8.46 6.10
C ASN A 33 10.08 7.10 6.82
N VAL A 34 9.76 6.03 6.10
CA VAL A 34 9.94 4.64 6.55
C VAL A 34 10.86 3.89 5.60
N THR A 35 11.36 2.73 6.03
CA THR A 35 12.10 1.85 5.13
C THR A 35 11.14 1.17 4.15
N ARG A 36 11.60 0.90 2.91
CA ARG A 36 10.77 0.18 1.92
C ARG A 36 10.27 -1.18 2.42
N GLN A 37 11.06 -1.83 3.28
CA GLN A 37 10.75 -3.13 3.88
C GLN A 37 9.56 -3.06 4.83
N ALA A 38 9.31 -1.90 5.46
CA ALA A 38 8.13 -1.68 6.29
C ALA A 38 6.81 -1.67 5.50
N LEU A 39 6.89 -1.56 4.17
CA LEU A 39 5.75 -1.59 3.24
C LEU A 39 5.64 -2.91 2.46
N SER A 40 6.46 -3.93 2.79
CA SER A 40 6.49 -5.26 2.15
C SER A 40 5.33 -6.16 2.55
#